data_AF-A0A7K0CHM2-F1
#
_entry.id   AF-A0A7K0CHM2-F1
#
_cell.length_a   1.000
_cell.length_b   1.000
_cell.length_c   1.000
_cell.angle_alpha   90.00
_cell.angle_beta   90.00
_cell.angle_gamma   90.00
#
_symmetry.space_group_name_H-M   'P 1'
#
loop_
_entity.id
_entity.type
_entity.pdbx_description
1 polymer ?
#
loop_
_entity_poly.entity_id
_entity_poly.type
_entity_poly.pdbx_seq_one_letter_code
_entity_poly.pdbx_strand_id
1 'polypeptide(L)'
;MGSHARVDVVPGGRVERRLREKKIKRKRRRSAVREVPIIIGVALVIALVIKTFVLQAFVIPSGSMEQTIKIGDRVVVNKFSPWFGAKPERGDVVVFKDPGGWLQGDTTFRENDDPPVVKQGKEFLTWIGLLPSDRDQDLIKRVVGVGGDRVVCCDKQGRITVNGAPIVEPYLYPGDVPSTEPFDVRVPEGRIFVLGDHRSNSADSRAHGGKSPQDGPYYGTVPEDHVVGKAWAIAWPFGHWRRLEDPDTYASVPEPEPGDTSVSSAQIGSLVDGVDSPPADGSQVIGPLPTPAELPLVMGLVGLHRIGYRRRDHGRRQLRSGCGGRGSRRTLRAGRRVRRAPAGARR
;
A
#
# COMPACT_ATOMS: atom_id res chain seq x y z
N MET A 1 -35.02 58.01 -57.07
CA MET A 1 -34.59 56.69 -56.55
C MET A 1 -33.18 56.83 -56.00
N GLY A 2 -33.03 56.70 -54.68
CA GLY A 2 -31.80 57.00 -53.95
C GLY A 2 -30.73 55.92 -54.11
N SER A 3 -29.53 56.35 -54.48
CA SER A 3 -28.32 55.53 -54.54
C SER A 3 -27.78 55.33 -53.12
N HIS A 4 -27.91 54.12 -52.59
CA HIS A 4 -27.26 53.73 -51.34
C HIS A 4 -25.77 53.46 -51.61
N ALA A 5 -24.91 54.43 -51.27
CA ALA A 5 -23.48 54.20 -51.17
C ALA A 5 -23.19 53.22 -50.02
N ARG A 6 -22.68 52.03 -50.35
CA ARG A 6 -22.08 51.12 -49.37
C ARG A 6 -20.72 51.70 -48.97
N VAL A 7 -20.60 52.05 -47.69
CA VAL A 7 -19.30 52.37 -47.08
C VAL A 7 -18.60 51.04 -46.78
N ASP A 8 -17.62 50.68 -47.60
CA ASP A 8 -16.72 49.56 -47.33
C ASP A 8 -15.83 49.91 -46.12
N VAL A 9 -16.12 49.28 -45.00
CA VAL A 9 -15.29 49.35 -43.80
C VAL A 9 -13.96 48.64 -44.09
N VAL A 10 -12.91 49.42 -44.34
CA VAL A 10 -11.54 48.90 -44.51
C VAL A 10 -11.11 48.19 -43.22
N PRO A 11 -10.82 46.87 -43.25
CA PRO A 11 -10.46 46.15 -42.05
C PRO A 11 -9.00 46.44 -41.69
N GLY A 12 -8.80 47.35 -40.74
CA GLY A 12 -7.66 47.49 -39.83
C GLY A 12 -6.26 47.24 -40.39
N GLY A 13 -5.46 48.30 -40.51
CA GLY A 13 -4.11 48.28 -41.09
C GLY A 13 -3.13 47.30 -40.45
N ARG A 14 -2.04 46.98 -41.17
CA ARG A 14 -0.96 46.04 -40.77
C ARG A 14 -0.46 46.25 -39.32
N VAL A 15 -0.50 47.48 -38.82
CA VAL A 15 -0.10 47.84 -37.45
C VAL A 15 -1.08 47.29 -36.41
N GLU A 16 -2.39 47.38 -36.65
CA GLU A 16 -3.41 46.84 -35.75
C GLU A 16 -3.36 45.31 -35.65
N ARG A 17 -3.05 44.63 -36.77
CA ARG A 17 -2.80 43.17 -36.76
C ARG A 17 -1.61 42.81 -35.88
N ARG A 18 -0.48 43.51 -36.00
CA ARG A 18 0.71 43.30 -35.15
C ARG A 18 0.43 43.58 -33.66
N LEU A 19 -0.35 44.62 -33.35
CA LEU A 19 -0.74 44.93 -31.97
C LEU A 19 -1.71 43.89 -31.39
N ARG A 20 -2.67 43.40 -32.18
CA ARG A 20 -3.54 42.28 -31.78
C ARG A 20 -2.74 41.01 -31.53
N GLU A 21 -1.81 40.66 -32.41
CA GLU A 21 -0.94 39.49 -32.23
C GLU A 21 -0.10 39.61 -30.95
N LYS A 22 0.49 40.77 -30.66
CA LYS A 22 1.22 41.03 -29.41
C LYS A 22 0.31 40.94 -28.18
N LYS A 23 -0.91 41.47 -28.22
CA LYS A 23 -1.90 41.35 -27.13
C LYS A 23 -2.31 39.89 -26.90
N ILE A 24 -2.56 39.12 -27.95
CA ILE A 24 -2.91 37.71 -27.86
C ILE A 24 -1.75 36.90 -27.30
N LYS A 25 -0.50 37.13 -27.75
CA LYS A 25 0.70 36.48 -27.19
C LYS A 25 0.88 36.79 -25.70
N ARG A 26 0.72 38.06 -25.28
CA ARG A 26 0.80 38.45 -23.84
C ARG A 26 -0.30 37.79 -23.01
N LYS A 27 -1.54 37.73 -23.52
CA LYS A 27 -2.67 37.10 -22.83
C LYS A 27 -2.47 35.59 -22.68
N ARG A 28 -2.03 34.90 -23.75
CA ARG A 28 -1.64 33.48 -23.71
C ARG A 28 -0.50 33.22 -22.73
N ARG A 29 0.55 34.05 -22.73
CA ARG A 29 1.69 33.89 -21.81
C ARG A 29 1.28 34.08 -20.34
N ARG A 30 0.39 35.04 -20.03
CA ARG A 30 -0.18 35.19 -18.68
C ARG A 30 -1.08 34.01 -18.27
N SER A 31 -1.87 33.46 -19.19
CA SER A 31 -2.67 32.24 -18.94
C SER A 31 -1.76 31.05 -18.64
N ALA A 32 -0.74 30.83 -19.47
CA ALA A 32 0.21 29.73 -19.30
C ALA A 32 0.98 29.82 -17.97
N VAL A 33 1.42 31.01 -17.56
CA VAL A 33 2.12 31.21 -16.29
C VAL A 33 1.21 30.95 -15.07
N ARG A 34 -0.12 31.03 -15.23
CA ARG A 34 -1.09 30.72 -14.16
C ARG A 34 -1.57 29.26 -14.19
N GLU A 35 -1.75 28.69 -15.37
CA GLU A 35 -2.25 27.32 -15.55
C GLU A 35 -1.16 26.27 -15.27
N VAL A 36 0.10 26.54 -15.61
CA VAL A 36 1.21 25.60 -15.37
C VAL A 36 1.42 25.31 -13.87
N PRO A 37 1.47 26.28 -12.95
CA PRO A 37 1.57 26.01 -11.52
C PRO A 37 0.38 25.24 -10.96
N ILE A 38 -0.84 25.49 -11.47
CA ILE A 38 -2.03 24.76 -11.04
C ILE A 38 -1.92 23.29 -11.46
N ILE A 39 -1.53 23.02 -12.71
CA ILE A 39 -1.35 21.65 -13.19
C ILE A 39 -0.25 20.93 -12.40
N ILE A 40 0.88 21.60 -12.15
CA ILE A 40 1.96 21.05 -11.32
C ILE A 40 1.47 20.80 -9.90
N GLY A 41 0.75 21.74 -9.28
CA GLY A 41 0.19 21.58 -7.94
C GLY A 41 -0.78 20.41 -7.86
N VAL A 42 -1.70 20.28 -8.82
CA VAL A 42 -2.63 19.14 -8.90
C VAL A 42 -1.86 17.83 -9.09
N ALA A 43 -0.85 17.78 -9.95
CA ALA A 43 -0.03 16.59 -10.15
C ALA A 43 0.74 16.21 -8.87
N LEU A 44 1.27 17.18 -8.13
CA LEU A 44 1.94 16.95 -6.84
C LEU A 44 0.97 16.44 -5.77
N VAL A 45 -0.24 16.99 -5.71
CA VAL A 45 -1.30 16.51 -4.79
C VAL A 45 -1.70 15.09 -5.13
N ILE A 46 -1.93 14.78 -6.41
CA ILE A 46 -2.25 13.41 -6.85
C ILE A 46 -1.09 12.46 -6.51
N ALA A 47 0.15 12.84 -6.80
CA ALA A 47 1.31 12.04 -6.47
C ALA A 47 1.44 11.81 -4.95
N LEU A 48 1.17 12.84 -4.15
CA LEU A 48 1.17 12.74 -2.69
C LEU A 48 0.07 11.78 -2.22
N VAL A 49 -1.16 11.89 -2.72
CA VAL A 49 -2.28 11.00 -2.37
C VAL A 49 -1.97 9.55 -2.77
N ILE A 50 -1.52 9.31 -4.00
CA ILE A 50 -1.16 7.95 -4.44
C ILE A 50 -0.03 7.38 -3.57
N LYS A 51 0.97 8.20 -3.24
CA LYS A 51 2.11 7.75 -2.45
C LYS A 51 1.77 7.51 -0.98
N THR A 52 0.94 8.35 -0.40
CA THR A 52 0.52 8.25 1.02
C THR A 52 -0.45 7.11 1.24
N PHE A 53 -1.39 6.87 0.30
CA PHE A 53 -2.49 5.95 0.53
C PHE A 53 -2.42 4.63 -0.26
N VAL A 54 -1.60 4.52 -1.31
CA VAL A 54 -1.73 3.41 -2.27
C VAL A 54 -0.50 2.51 -2.32
N LEU A 55 0.72 3.05 -2.39
CA LEU A 55 1.90 2.24 -2.73
C LEU A 55 3.12 2.61 -1.88
N GLN A 56 3.47 1.75 -0.92
CA GLN A 56 4.81 1.75 -0.32
C GLN A 56 5.62 0.58 -0.87
N ALA A 57 6.87 0.85 -1.26
CA ALA A 57 7.81 -0.16 -1.67
C ALA A 57 8.78 -0.46 -0.50
N PHE A 58 8.88 -1.73 -0.13
CA PHE A 58 9.82 -2.22 0.88
C PHE A 58 10.95 -2.99 0.20
N VAL A 59 12.19 -2.76 0.64
CA VAL A 59 13.34 -3.56 0.20
C VAL A 59 13.45 -4.76 1.12
N ILE A 60 13.61 -5.95 0.55
CA ILE A 60 13.65 -7.20 1.33
C ILE A 60 15.11 -7.56 1.66
N PRO A 61 15.52 -7.52 2.95
CA PRO A 61 16.91 -7.73 3.33
C PRO A 61 17.24 -9.19 3.65
N SER A 62 16.24 -10.05 3.85
CA SER A 62 16.42 -11.43 4.33
C SER A 62 15.85 -12.49 3.40
N GLY A 63 16.39 -13.71 3.50
CA GLY A 63 16.05 -14.84 2.65
C GLY A 63 14.86 -15.70 3.11
N SER A 64 14.14 -15.28 4.16
CA SER A 64 13.08 -16.09 4.77
C SER A 64 11.85 -16.33 3.89
N MET A 65 11.71 -15.55 2.83
CA MET A 65 10.67 -15.69 1.81
C MET A 65 11.24 -16.11 0.45
N GLU A 66 12.49 -16.60 0.40
CA GLU A 66 13.10 -17.09 -0.85
C GLU A 66 12.25 -18.18 -1.51
N GLN A 67 12.38 -18.32 -2.84
CA GLN A 67 11.39 -18.87 -3.78
C GLN A 67 10.28 -17.88 -4.15
N THR A 68 9.61 -17.28 -3.18
CA THR A 68 8.53 -16.31 -3.45
C THR A 68 9.06 -14.90 -3.63
N ILE A 69 10.01 -14.47 -2.81
CA ILE A 69 10.60 -13.13 -2.82
C ILE A 69 12.09 -13.27 -2.54
N LYS A 70 12.93 -12.72 -3.41
CA LYS A 70 14.40 -12.82 -3.29
C LYS A 70 14.96 -11.65 -2.48
N ILE A 71 16.14 -11.87 -1.90
CA ILE A 71 16.92 -10.82 -1.25
C ILE A 71 17.17 -9.68 -2.25
N GLY A 72 16.88 -8.45 -1.84
CA GLY A 72 17.02 -7.23 -2.65
C GLY A 72 15.82 -6.88 -3.53
N ASP A 73 14.79 -7.73 -3.59
CA ASP A 73 13.54 -7.40 -4.27
C ASP A 73 12.86 -6.20 -3.58
N ARG A 74 12.19 -5.36 -4.38
CA ARG A 74 11.34 -4.27 -3.89
C ARG A 74 9.89 -4.65 -4.04
N VAL A 75 9.25 -4.92 -2.91
CA VAL A 75 7.88 -5.40 -2.86
C VAL A 75 6.95 -4.22 -2.64
N VAL A 76 5.88 -4.16 -3.44
CA VAL A 76 4.84 -3.15 -3.32
C VAL A 76 3.73 -3.68 -2.43
N VAL A 77 3.41 -2.89 -1.41
CA VAL A 77 2.39 -3.24 -0.41
C VAL A 77 1.17 -2.34 -0.60
N ASN A 78 0.00 -2.97 -0.60
CA ASN A 78 -1.28 -2.28 -0.58
C ASN A 78 -1.64 -1.93 0.87
N LYS A 79 -1.42 -0.67 1.23
CA LYS A 79 -1.78 -0.12 2.55
C LYS A 79 -3.25 0.28 2.67
N PHE A 80 -3.97 0.29 1.55
CA PHE A 80 -5.36 0.71 1.52
C PHE A 80 -6.29 -0.36 2.12
N SER A 81 -5.95 -1.66 1.99
CA SER A 81 -6.79 -2.76 2.47
C SER A 81 -7.15 -2.63 3.96
N PRO A 82 -6.17 -2.54 4.89
CA PRO A 82 -6.48 -2.50 6.32
C PRO A 82 -7.29 -1.28 6.75
N TRP A 83 -7.10 -0.12 6.09
CA TRP A 83 -7.85 1.09 6.42
C TRP A 83 -9.37 0.92 6.16
N PHE A 84 -9.74 0.19 5.12
CA PHE A 84 -11.16 -0.05 4.81
C PHE A 84 -11.72 -1.29 5.50
N GLY A 85 -11.02 -1.81 6.51
CA GLY A 85 -11.44 -2.99 7.27
C GLY A 85 -11.21 -4.32 6.56
N ALA A 86 -10.43 -4.34 5.47
CA ALA A 86 -10.02 -5.60 4.88
C ALA A 86 -8.99 -6.28 5.80
N LYS A 87 -9.35 -7.47 6.27
CA LYS A 87 -8.49 -8.28 7.12
C LYS A 87 -7.51 -9.11 6.29
N PRO A 88 -6.34 -9.48 6.83
CA PRO A 88 -5.48 -10.46 6.19
C PRO A 88 -6.22 -11.79 6.00
N GLU A 89 -6.05 -12.40 4.83
CA GLU A 89 -6.63 -13.70 4.51
C GLU A 89 -5.54 -14.78 4.46
N ARG A 90 -5.96 -16.05 4.53
CA ARG A 90 -5.04 -17.17 4.41
C ARG A 90 -4.35 -17.15 3.05
N GLY A 91 -3.04 -17.34 3.04
CA GLY A 91 -2.21 -17.27 1.84
C GLY A 91 -1.69 -15.87 1.52
N ASP A 92 -2.19 -14.81 2.15
CA ASP A 92 -1.66 -13.46 1.95
C ASP A 92 -0.19 -13.39 2.36
N VAL A 93 0.62 -12.70 1.55
CA VAL A 93 1.95 -12.26 1.98
C VAL A 93 1.82 -10.88 2.59
N VAL A 94 2.09 -10.75 3.88
CA VAL A 94 1.87 -9.51 4.64
C VAL A 94 3.18 -8.94 5.15
N VAL A 95 3.25 -7.61 5.15
CA VAL A 95 4.27 -6.86 5.88
C VAL A 95 3.67 -6.40 7.19
N PHE A 96 4.35 -6.66 8.31
CA PHE A 96 3.89 -6.30 9.65
C PHE A 96 5.04 -5.82 10.52
N LYS A 97 4.71 -5.02 11.53
CA LYS A 97 5.68 -4.54 12.52
C LYS A 97 5.99 -5.63 13.54
N ASP A 98 7.24 -5.72 13.97
CA ASP A 98 7.66 -6.63 15.05
C ASP A 98 6.73 -6.52 16.28
N PRO A 99 6.01 -7.60 16.67
CA PRO A 99 5.05 -7.57 17.76
C PRO A 99 5.66 -7.68 19.17
N GLY A 100 6.98 -7.85 19.31
CA GLY A 100 7.57 -8.01 20.64
C GLY A 100 9.02 -8.48 20.69
N GLY A 101 9.88 -7.97 19.81
CA GLY A 101 11.31 -8.28 19.82
C GLY A 101 11.66 -9.58 19.11
N TRP A 102 10.98 -9.88 18.01
CA TRP A 102 11.36 -10.94 17.07
C TRP A 102 12.70 -10.62 16.40
N LEU A 103 13.03 -9.34 16.26
CA LEU A 103 14.31 -8.85 15.76
C LEU A 103 15.26 -8.55 16.93
N GLN A 104 15.64 -9.58 17.69
CA GLN A 104 16.74 -9.47 18.66
C GLN A 104 18.09 -9.63 17.94
N GLY A 105 18.73 -8.51 17.62
CA GLY A 105 20.12 -8.49 17.09
C GLY A 105 20.31 -7.87 15.72
N ASP A 106 19.25 -7.56 14.98
CA ASP A 106 19.32 -6.91 13.66
C ASP A 106 19.30 -5.37 13.74
N THR A 107 19.94 -4.80 14.76
CA THR A 107 20.20 -3.35 14.81
C THR A 107 21.33 -2.91 13.86
N THR A 108 21.89 -3.83 13.07
CA THR A 108 22.83 -3.48 11.99
C THR A 108 22.10 -3.06 10.71
N PHE A 109 21.09 -2.20 10.82
CA PHE A 109 20.97 -1.21 9.75
C PHE A 109 22.27 -0.44 9.80
N ARG A 110 23.10 -0.60 8.77
CA ARG A 110 24.30 0.23 8.61
C ARG A 110 23.81 1.67 8.59
N GLU A 111 23.86 2.31 9.74
CA GLU A 111 23.92 3.75 9.88
C GLU A 111 25.20 4.14 9.15
N ASN A 112 25.07 4.27 7.82
CA ASN A 112 26.07 4.98 7.07
C ASN A 112 25.98 6.39 7.64
N ASP A 113 27.05 6.86 8.27
CA ASP A 113 27.23 8.24 8.68
C ASP A 113 27.19 9.13 7.43
N ASP A 114 25.97 9.37 6.93
CA ASP A 114 25.75 10.22 5.79
C ASP A 114 26.15 11.64 6.19
N PRO A 115 26.82 12.39 5.28
CA PRO A 115 27.11 13.80 5.52
C PRO A 115 25.84 14.56 5.94
N PRO A 116 25.91 15.56 6.84
CA PRO A 116 24.73 16.25 7.39
C PRO A 116 23.74 16.78 6.34
N VAL A 117 24.24 17.19 5.17
CA VAL A 117 23.43 17.63 4.02
C VAL A 117 22.61 16.49 3.41
N VAL A 118 23.21 15.31 3.27
CA VAL A 118 22.53 14.11 2.73
C VAL A 118 21.52 13.61 3.75
N LYS A 119 21.85 13.65 5.05
CA LYS A 119 20.93 13.29 6.13
C LYS A 119 19.69 14.16 6.14
N GLN A 120 19.82 15.50 6.07
CA GLN A 120 18.65 16.40 6.01
C GLN A 120 17.80 16.18 4.76
N GLY A 121 18.43 15.92 3.61
CA GLY A 121 17.72 15.57 2.39
C GLY A 121 16.97 14.25 2.54
N LYS A 122 17.62 13.22 3.09
CA LYS A 122 17.01 11.91 3.37
C LYS A 122 15.89 12.03 4.38
N GLU A 123 16.07 12.72 5.50
CA GLU A 123 15.05 12.94 6.53
C GLU A 123 13.85 13.72 5.99
N PHE A 124 14.08 14.77 5.20
CA PHE A 124 12.99 15.48 4.54
C PHE A 124 12.24 14.56 3.58
N LEU A 125 12.97 13.79 2.76
CA LEU A 125 12.41 12.80 1.84
C LEU A 125 11.66 11.70 2.63
N THR A 126 12.18 11.18 3.73
CA THR A 126 11.51 10.20 4.60
C THR A 126 10.28 10.79 5.29
N TRP A 127 10.35 12.04 5.75
CA TRP A 127 9.23 12.77 6.37
C TRP A 127 8.07 13.00 5.39
N ILE A 128 8.38 13.34 4.13
CA ILE A 128 7.37 13.39 3.05
C ILE A 128 7.07 12.00 2.45
N GLY A 129 7.56 10.92 3.07
CA GLY A 129 7.38 9.53 2.66
C GLY A 129 8.07 9.15 1.36
N LEU A 130 8.88 10.04 0.77
CA LEU A 130 9.62 9.83 -0.48
C LEU A 130 10.70 8.74 -0.41
N LEU A 131 11.32 8.52 0.76
CA LEU A 131 12.29 7.47 1.04
C LEU A 131 11.77 6.49 2.11
N PRO A 132 12.12 5.19 2.04
CA PRO A 132 11.83 4.26 3.14
C PRO A 132 12.51 4.75 4.42
N SER A 133 11.84 4.62 5.56
CA SER A 133 12.48 4.81 6.86
C SER A 133 13.31 3.57 7.16
N ASP A 134 14.63 3.71 7.29
CA ASP A 134 15.54 2.63 7.73
C ASP A 134 15.35 2.28 9.23
N ARG A 135 14.24 2.72 9.84
CA ARG A 135 13.94 2.62 11.28
C ARG A 135 12.79 1.69 11.61
N ASP A 136 12.09 1.17 10.59
CA ASP A 136 10.93 0.33 10.81
C ASP A 136 11.36 -1.15 10.78
N GLN A 137 11.22 -1.80 11.93
CA GLN A 137 11.43 -3.24 12.15
C GLN A 137 10.29 -4.05 11.49
N ASP A 138 10.18 -3.90 10.18
CA ASP A 138 9.13 -4.52 9.37
C ASP A 138 9.55 -5.90 8.91
N LEU A 139 8.66 -6.87 9.11
CA LEU A 139 8.82 -8.27 8.74
C LEU A 139 7.86 -8.60 7.59
N ILE A 140 8.26 -9.53 6.72
CA ILE A 140 7.41 -10.06 5.65
C ILE A 140 7.27 -11.57 5.79
N LYS A 141 6.03 -12.07 5.86
CA LYS A 141 5.70 -13.50 5.99
C LYS A 141 4.39 -13.81 5.28
N ARG A 142 4.09 -15.10 5.11
CA ARG A 142 2.80 -15.59 4.61
C ARG A 142 1.85 -15.92 5.76
N VAL A 143 0.61 -15.47 5.67
CA VAL A 143 -0.49 -15.85 6.57
C VAL A 143 -0.88 -17.29 6.29
N VAL A 144 -0.80 -18.15 7.30
CA VAL A 144 -1.22 -19.56 7.22
C VAL A 144 -2.55 -19.77 7.95
N GLY A 145 -2.79 -19.01 9.02
CA GLY A 145 -4.06 -19.02 9.74
C GLY A 145 -4.47 -17.62 10.20
N VAL A 146 -5.78 -17.40 10.26
CA VAL A 146 -6.43 -16.17 10.75
C VAL A 146 -7.24 -16.48 12.00
N GLY A 147 -7.79 -15.46 12.68
CA GLY A 147 -8.59 -15.63 13.89
C GLY A 147 -9.61 -16.77 13.80
N GLY A 148 -9.62 -17.62 14.82
CA GLY A 148 -10.44 -18.83 14.92
C GLY A 148 -9.79 -20.09 14.35
N ASP A 149 -8.80 -19.98 13.48
CA ASP A 149 -8.19 -21.15 12.85
C ASP A 149 -7.42 -22.02 13.85
N ARG A 150 -7.47 -23.33 13.64
CA ARG A 150 -6.53 -24.28 14.24
C ARG A 150 -5.52 -24.74 13.20
N VAL A 151 -4.26 -24.36 13.39
CA VAL A 151 -3.13 -24.71 12.51
C VAL A 151 -2.26 -25.74 13.22
N VAL A 152 -2.07 -26.90 12.59
CA VAL A 152 -1.32 -28.02 13.17
C VAL A 152 -0.26 -28.49 12.21
N CYS A 153 0.97 -28.64 12.71
CA CYS A 153 1.99 -29.44 12.07
C CYS A 153 2.30 -30.70 12.89
N CYS A 154 2.30 -31.90 12.30
CA CYS A 154 1.91 -32.20 10.91
C CYS A 154 1.12 -33.51 10.85
N ASP A 155 0.36 -33.69 9.77
CA ASP A 155 -0.32 -34.95 9.49
C ASP A 155 0.69 -36.09 9.24
N LYS A 156 0.18 -37.32 9.04
CA LYS A 156 1.03 -38.50 8.80
C LYS A 156 1.89 -38.40 7.54
N GLN A 157 1.57 -37.48 6.62
CA GLN A 157 2.31 -37.21 5.40
C GLN A 157 3.26 -36.00 5.53
N GLY A 158 3.36 -35.41 6.73
CA GLY A 158 4.22 -34.26 6.99
C GLY A 158 3.63 -32.92 6.50
N ARG A 159 2.32 -32.84 6.24
CA ARG A 159 1.64 -31.62 5.82
C ARG A 159 1.08 -30.84 7.00
N ILE A 160 1.06 -29.52 6.87
CA ILE A 160 0.28 -28.66 7.76
C ILE A 160 -1.20 -28.92 7.51
N THR A 161 -2.00 -28.91 8.57
CA THR A 161 -3.46 -28.89 8.49
C THR A 161 -3.98 -27.58 9.06
N VAL A 162 -4.97 -26.99 8.39
CA VAL A 162 -5.73 -25.83 8.87
C VAL A 162 -7.17 -26.25 9.01
N ASN A 163 -7.73 -26.12 10.21
CA ASN A 163 -9.08 -26.59 10.55
C ASN A 163 -9.31 -28.07 10.16
N GLY A 164 -8.27 -28.89 10.34
CA GLY A 164 -8.27 -30.32 9.99
C GLY A 164 -8.07 -30.64 8.51
N ALA A 165 -8.14 -29.64 7.61
CA ALA A 165 -7.88 -29.84 6.19
C ALA A 165 -6.36 -29.75 5.89
N PRO A 166 -5.73 -30.78 5.29
CA PRO A 166 -4.33 -30.72 4.91
C PRO A 166 -4.11 -29.77 3.74
N ILE A 167 -3.11 -28.89 3.85
CA ILE A 167 -2.75 -27.93 2.80
C ILE A 167 -1.53 -28.42 2.01
N VAL A 168 -1.49 -28.08 0.72
CA VAL A 168 -0.33 -28.31 -0.17
C VAL A 168 0.31 -26.98 -0.47
N GLU A 169 1.61 -26.87 -0.20
CA GLU A 169 2.35 -25.60 -0.20
C GLU A 169 3.37 -25.55 -1.35
N PRO A 170 2.94 -25.27 -2.61
CA PRO A 170 3.84 -25.28 -3.77
C PRO A 170 4.86 -24.13 -3.76
N TYR A 171 4.67 -23.15 -2.89
CA TYR A 171 5.52 -21.97 -2.73
C TYR A 171 6.74 -22.21 -1.82
N LEU A 172 6.87 -23.40 -1.22
CA LEU A 172 7.99 -23.71 -0.36
C LEU A 172 9.32 -23.63 -1.11
N TYR A 173 10.36 -23.21 -0.39
CA TYR A 173 11.72 -23.29 -0.89
C TYR A 173 12.09 -24.74 -1.23
N PRO A 174 12.75 -25.01 -2.38
CA PRO A 174 13.06 -26.37 -2.78
C PRO A 174 13.83 -27.16 -1.71
N GLY A 175 13.28 -28.30 -1.31
CA GLY A 175 13.87 -29.17 -0.28
C GLY A 175 13.33 -28.94 1.14
N ASP A 176 12.56 -27.87 1.37
CA ASP A 176 11.92 -27.65 2.67
C ASP A 176 10.72 -28.58 2.88
N VAL A 177 10.58 -29.03 4.13
CA VAL A 177 9.34 -29.60 4.65
C VAL A 177 8.48 -28.51 5.29
N PRO A 178 7.15 -28.70 5.41
CA PRO A 178 6.27 -27.70 6.01
C PRO A 178 6.68 -27.23 7.41
N SER A 179 7.20 -28.12 8.26
CA SER A 179 7.93 -27.76 9.48
C SER A 179 8.79 -28.93 9.96
N THR A 180 9.89 -28.63 10.65
CA THR A 180 10.74 -29.62 11.34
C THR A 180 10.34 -29.81 12.80
N GLU A 181 9.53 -28.91 13.34
CA GLU A 181 9.05 -28.94 14.73
C GLU A 181 7.51 -29.04 14.75
N PRO A 182 6.95 -29.89 15.64
CA PRO A 182 5.51 -30.00 15.80
C PRO A 182 4.93 -28.76 16.49
N PHE A 183 3.73 -28.38 16.10
CA PHE A 183 2.96 -27.33 16.76
C PHE A 183 1.46 -27.54 16.57
N ASP A 184 0.68 -27.00 17.50
CA ASP A 184 -0.79 -27.00 17.48
C ASP A 184 -1.26 -25.66 18.02
N VAL A 185 -1.66 -24.77 17.12
CA VAL A 185 -1.99 -23.39 17.44
C VAL A 185 -3.43 -23.11 17.09
N ARG A 186 -4.18 -22.59 18.07
CA ARG A 186 -5.45 -21.91 17.82
C ARG A 186 -5.19 -20.42 17.73
N VAL A 187 -5.46 -19.83 16.58
CA VAL A 187 -5.22 -18.42 16.31
C VAL A 187 -6.31 -17.60 17.01
N PRO A 188 -5.96 -16.73 17.97
CA PRO A 188 -6.95 -15.88 18.63
C PRO A 188 -7.58 -14.90 17.65
N GLU A 189 -8.81 -14.46 17.95
CA GLU A 189 -9.47 -13.39 17.18
C GLU A 189 -8.61 -12.13 17.12
N GLY A 190 -8.60 -11.48 15.95
CA GLY A 190 -7.80 -10.28 15.70
C GLY A 190 -6.29 -10.54 15.60
N ARG A 191 -5.87 -11.80 15.40
CA ARG A 191 -4.47 -12.19 15.20
C ARG A 191 -4.32 -13.13 14.01
N ILE A 192 -3.10 -13.26 13.54
CA ILE A 192 -2.70 -14.12 12.42
C ILE A 192 -1.50 -15.00 12.81
N PHE A 193 -1.45 -16.19 12.25
CA PHE A 193 -0.30 -17.09 12.34
C PHE A 193 0.45 -17.07 11.01
N VAL A 194 1.74 -16.74 11.04
CA VAL A 194 2.51 -16.45 9.84
C VAL A 194 3.76 -17.32 9.75
N LEU A 195 4.06 -17.82 8.54
CA LEU A 195 5.25 -18.62 8.25
C LEU A 195 6.07 -17.98 7.11
N GLY A 196 7.39 -18.19 7.12
CA GLY A 196 8.23 -17.91 5.96
C GLY A 196 8.07 -19.01 4.90
N ASP A 197 8.21 -18.65 3.63
CA ASP A 197 8.19 -19.63 2.53
C ASP A 197 9.50 -20.45 2.46
N HIS A 198 10.61 -19.90 2.95
CA HIS A 198 11.86 -20.62 3.21
C HIS A 198 11.87 -21.08 4.68
N ARG A 199 11.16 -22.18 4.95
CA ARG A 199 10.87 -22.73 6.27
C ARG A 199 12.12 -22.97 7.11
N SER A 200 13.18 -23.48 6.49
CA SER A 200 14.45 -23.77 7.16
C SER A 200 15.27 -22.52 7.51
N ASN A 201 14.95 -21.37 6.90
CA ASN A 201 15.65 -20.09 7.08
C ASN A 201 14.71 -18.96 7.54
N SER A 202 13.72 -19.30 8.38
CA SER A 202 12.70 -18.35 8.81
C SER A 202 12.44 -18.44 10.32
N ALA A 203 12.83 -17.37 11.04
CA ALA A 203 12.30 -17.09 12.37
C ALA A 203 10.93 -16.44 12.21
N ASP A 204 9.87 -17.25 12.30
CA ASP A 204 8.47 -16.85 12.11
C ASP A 204 7.62 -17.22 13.34
N SER A 205 6.29 -17.36 13.22
CA SER A 205 5.43 -17.66 14.37
C SER A 205 5.85 -18.93 15.13
N ARG A 206 6.52 -19.88 14.47
CA ARG A 206 7.04 -21.10 15.14
C ARG A 206 8.15 -20.78 16.12
N ALA A 207 9.09 -19.92 15.73
CA ALA A 207 10.27 -19.57 16.53
C ALA A 207 9.93 -18.66 17.71
N HIS A 208 8.83 -17.91 17.61
CA HIS A 208 8.37 -16.96 18.62
C HIS A 208 7.12 -17.45 19.35
N GLY A 209 6.75 -18.71 19.12
CA GLY A 209 5.74 -19.40 19.87
C GLY A 209 6.28 -19.90 21.20
N GLY A 210 5.43 -19.84 22.22
CA GLY A 210 5.58 -20.70 23.38
C GLY A 210 5.62 -22.17 22.98
N LYS A 211 6.37 -23.01 23.68
CA LYS A 211 6.33 -24.47 23.50
C LYS A 211 5.06 -25.08 24.13
N SER A 212 4.32 -24.30 24.93
CA SER A 212 3.14 -24.71 25.67
C SER A 212 2.21 -23.52 25.95
N PRO A 213 0.90 -23.71 26.28
CA PRO A 213 -0.04 -22.58 26.47
C PRO A 213 0.35 -21.65 27.62
N GLN A 214 1.28 -22.10 28.45
CA GLN A 214 1.78 -21.37 29.62
C GLN A 214 2.92 -20.40 29.28
N ASP A 215 3.54 -20.50 28.10
CA ASP A 215 4.70 -19.69 27.69
C ASP A 215 4.31 -18.30 27.13
N GLY A 216 3.01 -18.01 27.05
CA GLY A 216 2.47 -16.73 26.62
C GLY A 216 1.14 -16.90 25.89
N PRO A 217 0.20 -15.94 26.02
CA PRO A 217 -1.20 -16.12 25.62
C PRO A 217 -1.42 -16.29 24.11
N TYR A 218 -0.39 -16.07 23.29
CA TYR A 218 -0.57 -15.87 21.84
C TYR A 218 0.35 -16.70 20.94
N TYR A 219 1.20 -17.59 21.45
CA TYR A 219 1.95 -18.58 20.63
C TYR A 219 2.58 -18.06 19.33
N GLY A 220 3.27 -16.91 19.40
CA GLY A 220 3.94 -16.36 18.22
C GLY A 220 2.98 -15.84 17.14
N THR A 221 1.69 -15.67 17.44
CA THR A 221 0.74 -15.00 16.55
C THR A 221 0.93 -13.49 16.57
N VAL A 222 0.71 -12.87 15.42
CA VAL A 222 0.88 -11.44 15.18
C VAL A 222 -0.50 -10.76 15.25
N PRO A 223 -0.66 -9.65 15.98
CA PRO A 223 -1.88 -8.85 15.94
C PRO A 223 -2.21 -8.33 14.53
N GLU A 224 -3.48 -8.33 14.13
CA GLU A 224 -3.92 -7.78 12.83
C GLU A 224 -3.60 -6.29 12.69
N ASP A 225 -3.64 -5.52 13.78
CA ASP A 225 -3.33 -4.08 13.81
C ASP A 225 -1.83 -3.77 13.63
N HIS A 226 -0.95 -4.77 13.75
CA HIS A 226 0.47 -4.65 13.40
C HIS A 226 0.71 -4.84 11.90
N VAL A 227 -0.28 -5.30 11.13
CA VAL A 227 -0.15 -5.50 9.68
C VAL A 227 -0.15 -4.15 8.96
N VAL A 228 0.96 -3.87 8.30
CA VAL A 228 1.15 -2.68 7.47
C VAL A 228 0.40 -2.81 6.14
N GLY A 229 0.33 -4.02 5.58
CA GLY A 229 -0.50 -4.34 4.42
C GLY A 229 -0.08 -5.60 3.67
N LYS A 230 -0.87 -5.96 2.66
CA LYS A 230 -0.64 -7.10 1.76
C LYS A 230 0.36 -6.74 0.65
N ALA A 231 1.42 -7.52 0.53
CA ALA A 231 2.33 -7.50 -0.59
C ALA A 231 1.65 -8.11 -1.83
N TRP A 232 1.61 -7.37 -2.94
CA TRP A 232 0.87 -7.80 -4.13
C TRP A 232 1.73 -7.89 -5.40
N ALA A 233 2.91 -7.26 -5.43
CA ALA A 233 3.83 -7.37 -6.55
C ALA A 233 5.28 -7.07 -6.16
N ILE A 234 6.20 -7.63 -6.93
CA ILE A 234 7.62 -7.24 -6.94
C ILE A 234 7.78 -6.17 -8.03
N ALA A 235 8.14 -4.94 -7.69
CA ALA A 235 8.31 -3.85 -8.65
C ALA A 235 9.75 -3.70 -9.16
N TRP A 236 10.74 -4.24 -8.44
CA TRP A 236 12.15 -4.15 -8.79
C TRP A 236 12.92 -5.35 -8.22
N PRO A 237 13.96 -5.86 -8.90
CA PRO A 237 14.49 -5.45 -10.21
C PRO A 237 13.52 -5.75 -11.36
N PHE A 238 13.62 -5.01 -12.47
CA PHE A 238 12.68 -5.17 -13.60
C PHE A 238 12.65 -6.61 -14.17
N GLY A 239 13.73 -7.36 -14.05
CA GLY A 239 13.78 -8.78 -14.44
C GLY A 239 13.01 -9.73 -13.52
N HIS A 240 12.61 -9.29 -12.33
CA HIS A 240 11.82 -10.05 -11.36
C HIS A 240 10.40 -9.52 -11.20
N TRP A 241 9.97 -8.58 -12.05
CA TRP A 241 8.63 -8.02 -11.93
C TRP A 241 7.57 -9.10 -12.15
N ARG A 242 6.82 -9.39 -11.08
CA ARG A 242 5.59 -10.18 -11.15
C ARG A 242 4.60 -9.74 -10.09
N ARG A 243 3.35 -10.13 -10.31
CA ARG A 243 2.32 -10.13 -9.26
C ARG A 243 2.57 -11.31 -8.32
N LEU A 244 2.39 -11.08 -7.03
CA LEU A 244 2.32 -12.16 -6.06
C LEU A 244 0.90 -12.73 -6.16
N GLU A 245 0.82 -13.99 -6.57
CA GLU A 245 -0.44 -14.70 -6.72
C GLU A 245 -0.87 -15.25 -5.37
N ASP A 246 -2.19 -15.29 -5.17
CA ASP A 246 -2.81 -15.94 -4.03
C ASP A 246 -2.91 -17.43 -4.36
N PRO A 247 -2.16 -18.30 -3.66
CA PRO A 247 -2.15 -19.71 -4.01
C PRO A 247 -3.48 -20.37 -3.61
N ASP A 248 -4.02 -21.24 -4.48
CA ASP A 248 -5.22 -22.04 -4.23
C ASP A 248 -5.07 -23.03 -3.04
N THR A 249 -3.88 -23.08 -2.42
CA THR A 249 -3.52 -23.83 -1.22
C THR A 249 -4.60 -23.80 -0.14
N TYR A 250 -5.25 -22.65 0.06
CA TYR A 250 -6.22 -22.42 1.13
C TYR A 250 -7.68 -22.48 0.67
N ALA A 251 -7.95 -22.67 -0.63
CA ALA A 251 -9.30 -22.62 -1.18
C ALA A 251 -10.21 -23.75 -0.67
N SER A 252 -9.63 -24.86 -0.21
CA SER A 252 -10.34 -26.02 0.35
C SER A 252 -10.40 -26.04 1.88
N VAL A 253 -9.81 -25.04 2.55
CA VAL A 253 -9.78 -24.97 4.01
C VAL A 253 -11.14 -24.49 4.51
N PRO A 254 -11.82 -25.27 5.37
CA PRO A 254 -13.11 -24.86 5.91
C PRO A 254 -12.99 -23.65 6.84
N GLU A 255 -14.10 -22.95 7.06
CA GLU A 255 -14.21 -21.94 8.11
C GLU A 255 -13.99 -22.57 9.49
N PRO A 256 -13.47 -21.82 10.47
CA PRO A 256 -13.28 -22.34 11.82
C PRO A 256 -14.63 -22.70 12.46
N GLU A 257 -14.70 -23.86 13.11
CA GLU A 257 -15.93 -24.28 13.79
C GLU A 257 -16.22 -23.36 15.00
N PRO A 258 -17.44 -22.81 15.11
CA PRO A 258 -17.83 -21.98 16.25
C PRO A 258 -18.05 -22.86 17.49
N GLY A 259 -16.97 -23.26 18.17
CA GLY A 259 -17.07 -24.18 19.31
C GLY A 259 -15.95 -24.16 20.34
N ASP A 260 -14.75 -23.68 20.02
CA ASP A 260 -13.59 -23.79 20.93
C ASP A 260 -13.13 -22.46 21.55
N THR A 261 -13.87 -21.38 21.35
CA THR A 261 -13.50 -20.03 21.84
C THR A 261 -13.83 -19.81 23.32
N SER A 262 -14.40 -20.77 24.04
CA SER A 262 -14.56 -20.67 25.49
C SER A 262 -13.28 -21.05 26.22
N VAL A 263 -12.29 -20.15 26.25
CA VAL A 263 -11.50 -20.03 27.48
C VAL A 263 -12.49 -19.61 28.57
N SER A 264 -13.00 -20.62 29.27
CA SER A 264 -13.98 -20.47 30.32
C SER A 264 -13.40 -19.56 31.40
N SER A 265 -13.93 -18.34 31.48
CA SER A 265 -13.79 -17.44 32.61
C SER A 265 -14.31 -18.07 33.93
N ALA A 266 -14.88 -19.29 33.89
CA ALA A 266 -15.33 -20.02 35.08
C ALA A 266 -14.24 -20.82 35.81
N GLN A 267 -12.99 -20.89 35.33
CA GLN A 267 -11.90 -21.58 36.07
C GLN A 267 -10.99 -20.67 36.91
N ILE A 268 -11.24 -19.36 36.97
CA ILE A 268 -10.53 -18.46 37.90
C ILE A 268 -11.19 -18.44 39.31
N GLY A 269 -12.38 -19.04 39.47
CA GLY A 269 -13.14 -19.02 40.74
C GLY A 269 -12.87 -20.14 41.74
N SER A 270 -11.95 -21.08 41.48
CA SER A 270 -11.81 -22.31 42.29
C SER A 270 -10.44 -22.48 42.95
N LEU A 271 -9.77 -21.38 43.33
CA LEU A 271 -8.56 -21.40 44.16
C LEU A 271 -8.56 -20.23 45.16
N VAL A 272 -9.59 -20.17 46.00
CA VAL A 272 -9.57 -19.40 47.26
C VAL A 272 -10.51 -20.08 48.26
N ASP A 273 -10.15 -21.31 48.65
CA ASP A 273 -10.64 -21.92 49.88
C ASP A 273 -9.41 -22.37 50.66
N GLY A 274 -9.06 -21.60 51.70
CA GLY A 274 -8.00 -21.98 52.63
C GLY A 274 -7.20 -20.83 53.22
N VAL A 275 -7.85 -19.86 53.86
CA VAL A 275 -7.20 -19.04 54.91
C VAL A 275 -8.21 -18.76 56.03
N ASP A 276 -7.79 -19.10 57.25
CA ASP A 276 -8.44 -18.90 58.54
C ASP A 276 -9.05 -17.50 58.76
N SER A 277 -10.20 -17.46 59.43
CA SER A 277 -10.79 -16.25 60.02
C SER A 277 -10.15 -15.89 61.36
N PRO A 278 -10.09 -14.59 61.70
CA PRO A 278 -10.53 -14.14 63.01
C PRO A 278 -11.52 -12.94 62.93
N PRO A 279 -12.25 -12.60 64.02
CA PRO A 279 -13.54 -11.92 63.91
C PRO A 279 -13.49 -10.39 64.00
N ALA A 280 -14.46 -9.80 63.28
CA ALA A 280 -15.28 -8.61 63.55
C ALA A 280 -14.67 -7.37 64.22
N ASP A 281 -14.67 -6.25 63.49
CA ASP A 281 -15.28 -4.98 63.96
C ASP A 281 -15.52 -4.00 62.79
N GLY A 282 -16.55 -3.15 62.92
CA GLY A 282 -16.52 -1.80 62.32
C GLY A 282 -17.18 -1.58 60.95
N SER A 283 -18.48 -1.24 60.99
CA SER A 283 -19.24 -0.24 60.21
C SER A 283 -18.64 0.42 58.93
N GLN A 284 -19.51 0.64 57.93
CA GLN A 284 -19.69 1.81 57.01
C GLN A 284 -20.09 1.29 55.59
N VAL A 285 -21.38 1.20 55.21
CA VAL A 285 -22.27 2.23 54.61
C VAL A 285 -22.16 2.36 53.07
N ILE A 286 -23.26 1.95 52.38
CA ILE A 286 -23.91 2.47 51.12
C ILE A 286 -23.04 2.53 49.83
N GLY A 287 -23.37 1.89 48.70
CA GLY A 287 -24.60 1.96 47.88
C GLY A 287 -24.31 1.56 46.42
N PRO A 288 -25.30 1.56 45.51
CA PRO A 288 -25.42 0.58 44.41
C PRO A 288 -24.81 0.99 43.05
N LEU A 289 -24.58 -0.04 42.21
CA LEU A 289 -24.22 0.00 40.78
C LEU A 289 -25.07 0.98 39.95
N PRO A 290 -24.48 1.63 38.94
CA PRO A 290 -25.22 2.03 37.74
C PRO A 290 -24.90 1.14 36.53
N THR A 291 -25.98 0.72 35.87
CA THR A 291 -26.11 0.14 34.53
C THR A 291 -25.53 1.02 33.41
N PRO A 292 -25.27 0.47 32.21
CA PRO A 292 -24.59 1.17 31.14
C PRO A 292 -25.53 2.16 30.45
N ALA A 293 -25.12 3.42 30.37
CA ALA A 293 -25.74 4.41 29.52
C ALA A 293 -24.95 4.53 28.21
N GLU A 294 -25.69 4.38 27.13
CA GLU A 294 -25.33 4.66 25.75
C GLU A 294 -24.61 6.01 25.60
N LEU A 295 -23.63 6.08 24.70
CA LEU A 295 -23.18 7.35 24.13
C LEU A 295 -23.32 7.34 22.61
N PRO A 296 -23.87 8.42 22.04
CA PRO A 296 -24.31 8.46 20.66
C PRO A 296 -23.18 8.75 19.67
N LEU A 297 -23.35 8.22 18.47
CA LEU A 297 -22.73 8.65 17.23
C LEU A 297 -22.78 10.18 17.09
N VAL A 298 -21.62 10.83 17.01
CA VAL A 298 -21.49 12.17 16.44
C VAL A 298 -20.69 12.06 15.14
N MET A 299 -21.44 11.77 14.07
CA MET A 299 -21.04 11.98 12.68
C MET A 299 -21.04 13.49 12.40
N GLY A 300 -19.85 14.10 12.40
CA GLY A 300 -19.65 15.48 11.95
C GLY A 300 -19.80 15.59 10.42
N LEU A 301 -20.99 15.94 9.97
CA LEU A 301 -21.31 16.28 8.59
C LEU A 301 -20.73 17.68 8.25
N VAL A 302 -19.57 17.74 7.60
CA VAL A 302 -19.06 19.00 7.05
C VAL A 302 -19.77 19.31 5.74
N GLY A 303 -20.50 20.43 5.75
CA GLY A 303 -21.41 20.86 4.71
C GLY A 303 -20.77 21.11 3.33
N LEU A 304 -21.46 20.62 2.31
CA LEU A 304 -21.31 21.00 0.91
C LEU A 304 -21.68 22.48 0.73
N HIS A 305 -20.69 23.34 0.50
CA HIS A 305 -20.93 24.71 0.06
C HIS A 305 -21.35 24.71 -1.42
N ARG A 306 -22.63 25.02 -1.65
CA ARG A 306 -23.27 25.12 -2.97
C ARG A 306 -22.83 26.40 -3.67
N ILE A 307 -21.78 26.32 -4.48
CA ILE A 307 -21.39 27.43 -5.38
C ILE A 307 -22.20 27.33 -6.67
N GLY A 308 -23.28 28.13 -6.74
CA GLY A 308 -24.01 28.38 -7.98
C GLY A 308 -23.38 29.51 -8.77
N TYR A 309 -22.85 29.23 -9.97
CA TYR A 309 -22.55 30.25 -10.96
C TYR A 309 -22.99 29.82 -12.38
N ARG A 310 -24.13 30.41 -12.78
CA ARG A 310 -24.54 30.88 -14.12
C ARG A 310 -24.21 30.00 -15.33
N ARG A 311 -25.27 29.34 -15.83
CA ARG A 311 -25.41 28.90 -17.24
C ARG A 311 -24.98 30.01 -18.19
N ARG A 312 -23.98 29.71 -19.02
CA ARG A 312 -23.60 30.53 -20.17
C ARG A 312 -24.23 29.90 -21.40
N ASP A 313 -25.16 30.65 -21.97
CA ASP A 313 -25.94 30.29 -23.16
C ASP A 313 -24.99 30.04 -24.34
N HIS A 314 -24.91 28.79 -24.81
CA HIS A 314 -24.20 28.45 -26.04
C HIS A 314 -25.17 28.57 -27.21
N GLY A 315 -25.24 29.78 -27.76
CA GLY A 315 -25.86 30.04 -29.05
C GLY A 315 -25.27 29.15 -30.14
N ARG A 316 -26.18 28.40 -30.79
CA ARG A 316 -25.99 27.59 -32.00
C ARG A 316 -24.99 28.24 -32.96
N ARG A 317 -23.89 27.52 -33.28
CA ARG A 317 -23.17 27.74 -34.53
C ARG A 317 -23.58 26.64 -35.49
N GLN A 318 -24.44 27.02 -36.43
CA GLN A 318 -24.73 26.24 -37.62
C GLN A 318 -23.44 25.85 -38.34
N LEU A 319 -23.35 24.55 -38.63
CA LEU A 319 -22.54 23.97 -39.67
C LEU A 319 -22.79 24.74 -40.96
N ARG A 320 -21.76 25.43 -41.48
CA ARG A 320 -21.72 25.80 -42.90
C ARG A 320 -20.77 24.83 -43.58
N SER A 321 -21.39 23.95 -44.36
CA SER A 321 -20.81 22.99 -45.28
C SER A 321 -19.71 23.60 -46.13
N GLY A 322 -18.69 22.79 -46.40
CA GLY A 322 -17.67 23.09 -47.38
C GLY A 322 -18.24 23.21 -48.79
N CYS A 323 -17.52 23.95 -49.63
CA CYS A 323 -17.14 23.59 -51.00
C CYS A 323 -16.43 24.79 -51.65
N GLY A 324 -15.33 24.49 -52.35
CA GLY A 324 -14.57 25.42 -53.20
C GLY A 324 -13.25 25.87 -52.54
N GLY A 325 -12.06 25.54 -53.02
CA GLY A 325 -11.66 24.99 -54.30
C GLY A 325 -10.41 25.73 -54.81
N ARG A 326 -9.32 24.96 -54.97
CA ARG A 326 -8.13 25.14 -55.84
C ARG A 326 -6.98 26.11 -55.47
N GLY A 327 -5.79 25.50 -55.49
CA GLY A 327 -4.50 26.08 -55.91
C GLY A 327 -3.58 26.48 -54.75
N SER A 328 -2.28 26.22 -54.71
CA SER A 328 -1.32 25.61 -55.66
C SER A 328 0.04 25.51 -54.92
N ARG A 329 0.82 24.48 -55.24
CA ARG A 329 2.30 24.35 -55.09
C ARG A 329 2.89 24.31 -53.66
N ARG A 330 3.25 23.10 -53.21
CA ARG A 330 4.41 22.89 -52.32
C ARG A 330 5.56 22.31 -53.13
N THR A 331 6.66 23.04 -53.18
CA THR A 331 7.96 22.56 -53.68
C THR A 331 8.59 21.64 -52.63
N LEU A 332 8.88 20.41 -53.02
CA LEU A 332 9.73 19.48 -52.27
C LEU A 332 11.18 19.89 -52.48
N ARG A 333 11.87 20.35 -51.43
CA ARG A 333 13.31 20.60 -51.47
C ARG A 333 14.04 19.32 -51.04
N ALA A 334 14.45 18.52 -52.01
CA ALA A 334 15.36 17.40 -51.80
C ALA A 334 16.78 17.94 -51.54
N GLY A 335 17.33 17.67 -50.36
CA GLY A 335 18.71 17.97 -50.01
C GLY A 335 19.65 16.87 -50.50
N ARG A 336 20.37 17.12 -51.60
CA ARG A 336 21.44 16.26 -52.11
C ARG A 336 22.71 16.51 -51.29
N ARG A 337 23.13 15.53 -50.48
CA ARG A 337 24.47 15.50 -49.86
C ARG A 337 25.50 15.13 -50.93
N VAL A 338 26.43 16.04 -51.22
CA VAL A 338 27.63 15.76 -52.01
C VAL A 338 28.76 15.42 -51.03
N ARG A 339 29.22 14.17 -51.05
CA ARG A 339 30.48 13.74 -50.43
C ARG A 339 31.64 14.20 -51.32
N ARG A 340 32.57 14.98 -50.76
CA ARG A 340 33.89 15.23 -51.35
C ARG A 340 34.85 14.12 -50.92
N ALA A 341 35.52 13.49 -51.89
CA ALA A 341 36.67 12.64 -51.67
C ALA A 341 37.95 13.49 -51.54
N PRO A 342 38.95 13.09 -50.73
CA PRO A 342 40.28 13.68 -50.77
C PRO A 342 41.18 12.90 -51.75
N ALA A 343 41.91 13.64 -52.59
CA ALA A 343 42.99 13.14 -53.42
C ALA A 343 44.30 13.82 -53.02
N GLY A 344 45.38 13.04 -52.93
CA GLY A 344 46.73 13.57 -53.07
C GLY A 344 47.69 13.21 -51.94
N ALA A 345 48.26 12.01 -52.01
CA ALA A 345 49.55 11.66 -51.41
C ALA A 345 50.56 11.39 -52.54
N ARG A 346 51.70 12.09 -52.51
CA ARG A 346 53.02 11.70 -53.05
C ARG A 346 54.02 12.39 -52.11
N ARG A 347 54.80 11.64 -51.32
CA ARG A 347 56.08 11.00 -51.66
C ARG A 347 57.04 11.93 -52.39
#